data_AF-A0A132NTT0-F1
#
_entry.id   AF-A0A132NTT0-F1
#
_cell.length_a   1.000
_cell.length_b   1.000
_cell.length_c   1.000
_cell.angle_alpha   90.00
_cell.angle_beta   90.00
_cell.angle_gamma   90.00
#
_symmetry.space_group_name_H-M   'P 1'
#
loop_
_entity.id
_entity.type
_entity.pdbx_description
1 polymer ?
#
loop_
_entity_poly.entity_id
_entity_poly.type
_entity_poly.pdbx_seq_one_letter_code
_entity_poly.pdbx_strand_id
1 'polypeptide(L)'
;MAKHKDLKNKPVKPLTAFFIYFKEQSVGMTEKSSIEKSRILGQKWKELSDKERQHYCDIYERNMKAYNTDLANWYHAHPEDKIADEEKAINAKHKNKAKQSIAREKEIAMFFAIGHMRKHAMLTGDTLEYNERLAKILKSRFYMLSDADKHVWEKFWDKMDPARQEEIITLYKSWKGAKSPAK
;
A
#
# COMPACT_ATOMS: atom_id res chain seq x y z
N MET A 1 36.42 3.26 6.88
CA MET A 1 37.01 3.16 5.52
C MET A 1 35.89 2.95 4.51
N ALA A 2 35.41 4.01 3.85
CA ALA A 2 34.55 3.88 2.68
C ALA A 2 35.48 3.52 1.51
N LYS A 3 35.64 2.23 1.25
CA LYS A 3 36.46 1.74 0.14
C LYS A 3 35.84 2.22 -1.17
N HIS A 4 36.68 2.82 -2.00
CA HIS A 4 36.49 3.06 -3.43
C HIS A 4 35.60 1.98 -4.04
N LYS A 5 34.45 2.37 -4.59
CA LYS A 5 33.59 1.45 -5.32
C LYS A 5 33.67 1.81 -6.78
N ASP A 6 34.13 0.83 -7.54
CA ASP A 6 34.38 0.86 -8.97
C ASP A 6 33.34 1.68 -9.74
N LEU A 7 33.81 2.57 -10.62
CA LEU A 7 33.02 3.26 -11.65
C LEU A 7 32.33 2.29 -12.66
N LYS A 8 32.34 0.99 -12.40
CA LYS A 8 31.75 -0.06 -13.25
C LYS A 8 30.31 -0.42 -12.87
N ASN A 9 29.85 -0.05 -11.67
CA ASN A 9 28.53 -0.45 -11.19
C ASN A 9 27.68 0.79 -10.88
N LYS A 10 26.41 0.76 -11.31
CA LYS A 10 25.41 1.76 -10.98
C LYS A 10 25.41 2.09 -9.47
N PRO A 11 25.46 3.37 -9.09
CA PRO A 11 25.42 3.79 -7.70
C PRO A 11 24.21 3.18 -6.98
N VAL A 12 24.41 2.76 -5.73
CA VAL A 12 23.37 2.10 -4.92
C VAL A 12 22.82 3.08 -3.89
N LYS A 13 21.50 3.16 -3.79
CA LYS A 13 20.82 4.04 -2.83
C LYS A 13 21.26 3.68 -1.40
N PRO A 14 21.66 4.68 -0.57
CA PRO A 14 22.15 4.42 0.77
C PRO A 14 21.03 4.01 1.73
N LEU A 15 21.41 3.39 2.84
CA LEU A 15 20.50 3.02 3.93
C LEU A 15 19.90 4.28 4.58
N THR A 16 18.60 4.25 4.90
CA THR A 16 17.94 5.30 5.70
C THR A 16 18.49 5.35 7.12
N ALA A 17 18.31 6.46 7.84
CA ALA A 17 18.74 6.64 9.23
C ALA A 17 18.44 5.43 10.15
N PHE A 18 17.20 4.94 10.16
CA PHE A 18 16.83 3.74 10.94
C PHE A 18 17.63 2.50 10.56
N PHE A 19 17.85 2.24 9.26
CA PHE A 19 18.62 1.08 8.82
C PHE A 19 20.12 1.21 9.08
N ILE A 20 20.65 2.43 9.17
CA ILE A 20 22.02 2.68 9.63
C ILE A 20 22.13 2.26 11.10
N TYR A 21 21.24 2.77 11.95
CA TYR A 21 21.11 2.37 13.35
C TYR A 21 20.91 0.86 13.50
N PHE A 22 19.95 0.30 12.75
CA PHE A 22 19.63 -1.12 12.78
C PHE A 22 20.87 -1.96 12.45
N LYS A 23 21.60 -1.60 11.40
CA LYS A 23 22.81 -2.31 11.00
C LYS A 23 23.86 -2.27 12.11
N GLU A 24 24.09 -1.11 12.72
CA GLU A 24 25.05 -0.94 13.81
C GLU A 24 24.66 -1.76 15.05
N GLN A 25 23.42 -1.64 15.50
CA GLN A 25 22.95 -2.28 16.73
C GLN A 25 22.70 -3.79 16.57
N SER A 26 22.41 -4.26 15.34
CA SER A 26 22.13 -5.68 15.09
C SER A 26 23.36 -6.58 15.13
N VAL A 27 24.58 -6.02 15.06
CA VAL A 27 25.85 -6.78 15.10
C VAL A 27 25.97 -7.58 16.38
N GLY A 28 25.56 -7.02 17.52
CA GLY A 28 25.61 -7.69 18.83
C GLY A 28 24.44 -8.64 19.12
N MET A 29 23.51 -8.83 18.18
CA MET A 29 22.29 -9.61 18.38
C MET A 29 22.32 -10.94 17.58
N THR A 30 23.42 -11.68 17.56
CA THR A 30 23.60 -12.87 16.69
C THR A 30 22.55 -13.96 16.91
N GLU A 31 22.17 -14.20 18.17
CA GLU A 31 21.24 -15.26 18.58
C GLU A 31 19.76 -14.97 18.26
N LYS A 32 19.44 -13.76 17.78
CA LYS A 32 18.06 -13.34 17.53
C LYS A 32 17.71 -13.46 16.06
N SER A 33 16.48 -13.90 15.77
CA SER A 33 15.95 -13.90 14.40
C SER A 33 15.80 -12.48 13.86
N SER A 34 15.79 -12.33 12.54
CA SER A 34 15.63 -11.02 11.89
C SER A 34 14.33 -10.31 12.30
N ILE A 35 13.25 -11.07 12.52
CA ILE A 35 11.96 -10.54 12.99
C ILE A 35 12.12 -9.98 14.42
N GLU A 36 12.78 -10.73 15.30
CA GLU A 36 12.98 -10.32 16.69
C GLU A 36 13.89 -9.10 16.81
N LYS A 37 14.97 -9.04 16.00
CA LYS A 37 15.81 -7.83 15.91
C LYS A 37 15.01 -6.62 15.43
N SER A 38 14.18 -6.78 14.40
CA SER A 38 13.34 -5.70 13.85
C SER A 38 12.37 -5.16 14.88
N ARG A 39 11.73 -6.05 15.66
CA ARG A 39 10.83 -5.67 16.75
C ARG A 39 11.55 -4.87 17.84
N ILE A 40 12.66 -5.40 18.37
CA ILE A 40 13.41 -4.77 19.46
C ILE A 40 14.02 -3.44 19.02
N LEU A 41 14.75 -3.42 17.90
CA LEU A 41 15.44 -2.21 17.42
C LEU A 41 14.44 -1.16 16.91
N GLY A 42 13.31 -1.59 16.34
CA GLY A 42 12.22 -0.68 15.97
C GLY A 42 11.62 0.04 17.18
N GLN A 43 11.48 -0.64 18.32
CA GLN A 43 11.07 -0.02 19.57
C GLN A 43 12.15 0.93 20.10
N LYS A 44 13.38 0.46 20.24
CA LYS A 44 14.49 1.29 20.74
C LYS A 44 14.72 2.54 19.89
N TRP A 45 14.56 2.46 18.57
CA TRP A 45 14.64 3.62 17.68
C TRP A 45 13.64 4.73 18.03
N LYS A 46 12.41 4.36 18.43
CA LYS A 46 11.37 5.31 18.86
C LYS A 46 11.72 5.95 20.20
N GLU A 47 12.42 5.23 21.06
CA GLU A 47 12.87 5.65 22.39
C GLU A 47 14.17 6.47 22.37
N LEU A 48 14.91 6.48 21.26
CA LEU A 48 16.11 7.31 21.10
C LEU A 48 15.81 8.79 21.34
N SER A 49 16.76 9.48 21.97
CA SER A 49 16.73 10.94 22.06
C SER A 49 16.84 11.58 20.68
N ASP A 50 16.36 12.83 20.55
CA ASP A 50 16.46 13.57 19.30
C ASP A 50 17.91 13.72 18.82
N LYS A 51 18.85 13.87 19.76
CA LYS A 51 20.29 13.97 19.45
C LYS A 51 20.84 12.68 18.83
N GLU A 52 20.49 11.52 19.38
CA GLU A 52 20.91 10.22 18.84
C GLU A 52 20.24 9.95 17.50
N ARG A 53 18.96 10.27 17.36
CA ARG A 53 18.24 10.14 16.09
C ARG A 53 18.85 11.05 15.02
N GLN A 54 19.18 12.29 15.38
CA GLN A 54 19.78 13.26 14.47
C GLN A 54 21.13 12.79 13.92
N HIS A 55 21.97 12.15 14.77
CA HIS A 55 23.24 11.58 14.32
C HIS A 55 23.07 10.65 13.11
N TYR A 56 22.07 9.76 13.14
CA TYR A 56 21.78 8.85 12.03
C TYR A 56 21.14 9.53 10.83
N CYS A 57 20.32 10.57 11.05
CA CYS A 57 19.79 11.42 9.99
C CYS A 57 20.92 12.13 9.23
N ASP A 58 21.89 12.71 9.94
CA ASP A 58 23.04 13.40 9.34
C ASP A 58 23.89 12.45 8.49
N ILE A 59 24.11 11.21 8.95
CA ILE A 59 24.81 10.19 8.17
C ILE A 59 24.02 9.85 6.90
N TYR A 60 22.70 9.65 7.03
CA TYR A 60 21.83 9.37 5.89
C TYR A 60 21.88 10.51 4.86
N GLU A 61 21.76 11.76 5.29
CA GLU A 61 21.80 12.93 4.42
C GLU A 61 23.13 13.06 3.69
N ARG A 62 24.26 12.88 4.41
CA ARG A 62 25.59 12.90 3.80
C ARG A 62 25.73 11.81 2.73
N ASN A 63 25.30 10.59 3.05
CA ASN A 63 25.36 9.47 2.10
C ASN A 63 24.43 9.68 0.91
N MET A 64 23.25 10.25 1.12
CA MET A 64 22.30 10.59 0.04
C MET A 64 22.87 11.66 -0.89
N LYS A 65 23.53 12.69 -0.34
CA LYS A 65 24.20 13.72 -1.15
C LYS A 65 25.29 13.11 -2.04
N ALA A 66 26.15 12.26 -1.47
CA ALA A 66 27.17 11.55 -2.24
C ALA A 66 26.55 10.65 -3.32
N TYR A 67 25.54 9.86 -2.97
CA TYR A 67 24.81 9.00 -3.90
C TYR A 67 24.19 9.77 -5.07
N ASN A 68 23.56 10.91 -4.81
CA ASN A 68 22.93 11.72 -5.87
C ASN A 68 23.97 12.27 -6.85
N THR A 69 25.13 12.72 -6.34
CA THR A 69 26.24 13.17 -7.19
C THR A 69 26.78 12.01 -8.05
N ASP A 70 27.04 10.86 -7.44
CA ASP A 70 27.54 9.68 -8.15
C ASP A 70 26.54 9.19 -9.19
N LEU A 71 25.24 9.21 -8.87
CA LEU A 71 24.16 8.80 -9.77
C LEU A 71 24.00 9.76 -10.95
N ALA A 72 24.14 11.07 -10.72
CA ALA A 72 24.12 12.06 -11.79
C ALA A 72 25.28 11.83 -12.78
N ASN A 73 26.49 11.57 -12.27
CA ASN A 73 27.64 11.22 -13.09
C ASN A 73 27.42 9.90 -13.85
N TRP A 74 26.82 8.90 -13.20
CA TRP A 74 26.46 7.63 -13.84
C TRP A 74 25.51 7.83 -15.01
N TYR A 75 24.41 8.57 -14.82
CA TYR A 75 23.44 8.83 -15.89
C TYR A 75 23.98 9.73 -17.00
N HIS A 76 24.99 10.57 -16.73
CA HIS A 76 25.69 11.29 -17.78
C HIS A 76 26.50 10.34 -18.68
N ALA A 77 27.15 9.33 -18.09
CA ALA A 77 27.90 8.32 -18.82
C ALA A 77 27.02 7.20 -19.42
N HIS A 78 25.86 6.93 -18.85
CA HIS A 78 24.92 5.85 -19.22
C HIS A 78 23.49 6.40 -19.34
N PRO A 79 23.18 7.18 -20.38
CA PRO A 79 21.85 7.76 -20.57
C PRO A 79 20.74 6.71 -20.77
N GLU A 80 21.05 5.55 -21.34
CA GLU A 80 20.12 4.42 -21.52
C GLU A 80 19.59 3.90 -20.18
N ASP A 81 20.44 3.91 -19.16
CA ASP A 81 20.11 3.48 -17.79
C ASP A 81 19.15 4.45 -17.10
N LYS A 82 19.25 5.74 -17.44
CA LYS A 82 18.32 6.79 -16.98
C LYS A 82 16.94 6.57 -17.60
N ILE A 83 16.89 6.35 -18.92
CA ILE A 83 15.64 6.09 -19.64
C ILE A 83 14.95 4.84 -19.09
N ALA A 84 15.69 3.74 -18.92
CA ALA A 84 15.15 2.50 -18.37
C ALA A 84 14.57 2.67 -16.94
N ASP A 85 15.23 3.44 -16.08
CA ASP A 85 14.72 3.74 -14.74
C ASP A 85 13.46 4.62 -14.77
N GLU A 86 13.43 5.62 -15.64
CA GLU A 86 12.27 6.50 -15.84
C GLU A 86 11.06 5.72 -16.39
N GLU A 87 11.26 4.85 -17.39
CA GLU A 87 10.23 3.94 -17.91
C GLU A 87 9.71 3.00 -16.84
N LYS A 88 10.60 2.41 -16.03
CA LYS A 88 10.22 1.55 -14.91
C LYS A 88 9.40 2.32 -13.88
N ALA A 89 9.76 3.56 -13.58
CA ALA A 89 9.00 4.42 -12.67
C ALA A 89 7.61 4.77 -13.22
N ILE A 90 7.50 5.07 -14.53
CA ILE A 90 6.23 5.31 -15.22
C ILE A 90 5.35 4.05 -15.19
N ASN A 91 5.91 2.89 -15.54
CA ASN A 91 5.18 1.61 -15.49
C ASN A 91 4.70 1.28 -14.07
N ALA A 92 5.52 1.54 -13.04
CA ALA A 92 5.12 1.36 -11.65
C ALA A 92 3.95 2.29 -11.27
N LYS A 93 3.97 3.56 -11.70
CA LYS A 93 2.85 4.51 -11.51
C LYS A 93 1.58 4.01 -12.20
N HIS A 94 1.68 3.56 -13.46
CA HIS A 94 0.54 2.98 -14.20
C HIS A 94 -0.04 1.75 -13.50
N LYS A 95 0.81 0.83 -13.05
CA LYS A 95 0.38 -0.35 -12.27
C LYS A 95 -0.31 0.04 -10.97
N ASN A 96 0.19 1.03 -10.25
CA ASN A 96 -0.44 1.51 -9.01
C ASN A 96 -1.78 2.19 -9.29
N LYS A 97 -1.89 3.01 -10.34
CA LYS A 97 -3.16 3.62 -10.77
C LYS A 97 -4.19 2.55 -11.16
N ALA A 98 -3.78 1.52 -11.90
CA ALA A 98 -4.65 0.39 -12.25
C ALA A 98 -5.14 -0.36 -10.99
N LYS A 99 -4.24 -0.64 -10.03
CA LYS A 99 -4.62 -1.26 -8.75
C LYS A 99 -5.63 -0.41 -7.97
N GLN A 100 -5.43 0.90 -7.91
CA GLN A 100 -6.36 1.83 -7.24
C GLN A 100 -7.72 1.86 -7.95
N SER A 101 -7.75 1.89 -9.29
CA SER A 101 -8.98 1.82 -10.07
C SER A 101 -9.77 0.53 -9.79
N ILE A 102 -9.08 -0.62 -9.75
CA ILE A 102 -9.70 -1.91 -9.42
C ILE A 102 -10.21 -1.95 -7.97
N ALA A 103 -9.47 -1.36 -7.03
CA ALA A 103 -9.90 -1.27 -5.63
C ALA A 103 -11.16 -0.42 -5.50
N ARG A 104 -11.17 0.77 -6.13
CA ARG A 104 -12.32 1.67 -6.17
C ARG A 104 -13.56 1.03 -6.79
N GLU A 105 -13.40 0.35 -7.92
CA GLU A 105 -14.53 -0.38 -8.55
C GLU A 105 -15.11 -1.45 -7.62
N LYS A 106 -14.24 -2.16 -6.87
CA LYS A 106 -14.72 -3.14 -5.86
C LYS A 106 -15.47 -2.47 -4.73
N GLU A 107 -15.05 -1.30 -4.25
CA GLU A 107 -15.75 -0.56 -3.20
C GLU A 107 -17.13 -0.11 -3.66
N ILE A 108 -17.24 0.36 -4.90
CA ILE A 108 -18.53 0.71 -5.53
C ILE A 108 -19.41 -0.54 -5.69
N ALA A 109 -18.84 -1.69 -6.03
CA ALA A 109 -19.57 -2.95 -6.06
C ALA A 109 -20.09 -3.38 -4.67
N MET A 110 -19.33 -3.11 -3.60
CA MET A 110 -19.79 -3.32 -2.21
C MET A 110 -20.94 -2.37 -1.86
N PHE A 111 -20.84 -1.10 -2.27
CA PHE A 111 -21.90 -0.12 -2.11
C PHE A 111 -23.19 -0.54 -2.84
N PHE A 112 -23.08 -0.96 -4.10
CA PHE A 112 -24.16 -1.54 -4.87
C PHE A 112 -24.84 -2.68 -4.12
N ALA A 113 -24.06 -3.64 -3.62
CA ALA A 113 -24.58 -4.79 -2.89
C ALA A 113 -25.33 -4.38 -1.62
N ILE A 114 -24.74 -3.50 -0.79
CA ILE A 114 -25.37 -3.00 0.44
C ILE A 114 -26.64 -2.21 0.12
N GLY A 115 -26.63 -1.37 -0.91
CA GLY A 115 -27.80 -0.62 -1.37
C GLY A 115 -28.97 -1.54 -1.74
N HIS A 116 -28.70 -2.60 -2.50
CA HIS A 116 -29.70 -3.60 -2.85
C HIS A 116 -30.21 -4.40 -1.65
N MET A 117 -29.34 -4.79 -0.72
CA MET A 117 -29.73 -5.51 0.50
C MET A 117 -30.59 -4.62 1.42
N ARG A 118 -30.23 -3.34 1.58
CA ARG A 118 -31.03 -2.37 2.33
C ARG A 118 -32.40 -2.16 1.68
N LYS A 119 -32.46 -2.03 0.35
CA LYS A 119 -33.73 -1.91 -0.39
C LYS A 119 -34.60 -3.16 -0.21
N HIS A 120 -34.02 -4.36 -0.24
CA HIS A 120 -34.74 -5.60 0.06
C HIS A 120 -35.35 -5.55 1.46
N ALA A 121 -34.54 -5.29 2.49
CA ALA A 121 -35.01 -5.20 3.87
C ALA A 121 -36.11 -4.15 4.07
N MET A 122 -36.03 -3.01 3.37
CA MET A 122 -37.10 -1.99 3.40
C MET A 122 -38.42 -2.48 2.79
N LEU A 123 -38.37 -3.35 1.78
CA LEU A 123 -39.57 -3.83 1.08
C LEU A 123 -40.19 -5.07 1.73
N THR A 124 -39.37 -5.96 2.29
CA THR A 124 -39.83 -7.25 2.84
C THR A 124 -39.83 -7.29 4.36
N GLY A 125 -39.12 -6.38 5.03
CA GLY A 125 -38.83 -6.45 6.46
C GLY A 125 -37.65 -7.36 6.84
N ASP A 126 -37.13 -8.14 5.88
CA ASP A 126 -36.13 -9.19 6.14
C ASP A 126 -34.72 -8.79 5.69
N THR A 127 -33.74 -9.04 6.56
CA THR A 127 -32.32 -8.91 6.23
C THR A 127 -31.78 -10.17 5.55
N LEU A 128 -30.96 -9.97 4.51
CA LEU A 128 -30.32 -11.08 3.82
C LEU A 128 -29.06 -11.54 4.56
N GLU A 129 -29.07 -12.77 5.07
CA GLU A 129 -27.87 -13.39 5.64
C GLU A 129 -26.81 -13.68 4.58
N TYR A 130 -25.55 -13.71 5.02
CA TYR A 130 -24.46 -14.04 4.12
C TYR A 130 -24.56 -15.48 3.65
N ASN A 131 -24.49 -15.63 2.33
CA ASN A 131 -24.18 -16.89 1.69
C ASN A 131 -23.32 -16.63 0.45
N GLU A 132 -22.41 -17.56 0.16
CA GLU A 132 -21.43 -17.38 -0.90
C GLU A 132 -22.10 -17.20 -2.28
N ARG A 133 -23.22 -17.90 -2.52
CA ARG A 133 -23.99 -17.81 -3.77
C ARG A 133 -24.57 -16.40 -3.97
N LEU A 134 -25.17 -15.81 -2.95
CA LEU A 134 -25.72 -14.46 -2.97
C LEU A 134 -24.63 -13.41 -3.18
N ALA A 135 -23.50 -13.54 -2.49
CA ALA A 135 -22.36 -12.65 -2.70
C ALA A 135 -21.85 -12.73 -4.16
N LYS A 136 -21.78 -13.93 -4.75
CA LYS A 136 -21.46 -14.11 -6.18
C LYS A 136 -22.51 -13.48 -7.10
N ILE A 137 -23.79 -13.61 -6.79
CA ILE A 137 -24.89 -13.01 -7.57
C ILE A 137 -24.81 -11.47 -7.53
N LEU A 138 -24.69 -10.87 -6.35
CA LEU A 138 -24.60 -9.41 -6.18
C LEU A 138 -23.39 -8.86 -6.92
N LYS A 139 -22.24 -9.52 -6.78
CA LYS A 139 -21.02 -9.18 -7.52
C LYS A 139 -21.26 -9.26 -9.03
N SER A 140 -21.76 -10.39 -9.52
CA SER A 140 -22.02 -10.59 -10.96
C SER A 140 -22.96 -9.53 -11.52
N ARG A 141 -24.06 -9.23 -10.82
CA ARG A 141 -25.02 -8.19 -11.21
C ARG A 141 -24.36 -6.83 -11.39
N PHE A 142 -23.49 -6.42 -10.47
CA PHE A 142 -22.75 -5.17 -10.62
C PHE A 142 -21.86 -5.16 -11.87
N TYR A 143 -21.10 -6.23 -12.11
CA TYR A 143 -20.19 -6.28 -13.26
C TYR A 143 -20.90 -6.41 -14.62
N MET A 144 -22.13 -6.93 -14.63
CA MET A 144 -23.02 -6.98 -15.80
C MET A 144 -23.73 -5.65 -16.11
N LEU A 145 -23.62 -4.63 -15.24
CA LEU A 145 -24.16 -3.31 -15.52
C LEU A 145 -23.47 -2.67 -16.74
N SER A 146 -24.23 -1.84 -17.46
CA SER A 146 -23.66 -0.97 -18.49
C SER A 146 -22.71 0.06 -17.87
N ASP A 147 -21.79 0.62 -18.66
CA ASP A 147 -20.90 1.67 -18.17
C ASP A 147 -21.67 2.91 -17.70
N ALA A 148 -22.79 3.23 -18.36
CA ALA A 148 -23.67 4.33 -17.94
C ALA A 148 -24.25 4.07 -16.54
N ASP A 149 -24.72 2.86 -16.27
CA ASP A 149 -25.28 2.49 -14.97
C ASP A 149 -24.20 2.44 -13.88
N LYS A 150 -23.03 1.86 -14.19
CA LYS A 150 -21.89 1.88 -13.26
C LYS A 150 -21.50 3.31 -12.92
N HIS A 151 -21.51 4.21 -13.89
CA HIS A 151 -21.18 5.61 -13.69
C HIS A 151 -22.19 6.34 -12.78
N VAL A 152 -23.46 5.92 -12.77
CA VAL A 152 -24.43 6.42 -11.78
C VAL A 152 -24.03 6.03 -10.36
N TRP A 153 -23.64 4.77 -10.14
CA TRP A 153 -23.14 4.31 -8.84
C TRP A 153 -21.83 5.00 -8.43
N GLU A 154 -20.92 5.21 -9.37
CA GLU A 154 -19.70 6.02 -9.16
C GLU A 154 -20.02 7.43 -8.68
N LYS A 155 -20.94 8.14 -9.35
CA LYS A 155 -21.33 9.50 -8.95
C LYS A 155 -21.90 9.56 -7.55
N PHE A 156 -22.71 8.57 -7.16
CA PHE A 156 -23.24 8.50 -5.80
C PHE A 156 -22.15 8.21 -4.78
N TRP A 157 -21.24 7.30 -5.12
CA TRP A 157 -20.08 7.00 -4.29
C TRP A 157 -19.22 8.25 -4.07
N ASP A 158 -18.85 8.97 -5.13
CA ASP A 158 -17.98 10.14 -5.06
C ASP A 158 -18.57 11.33 -4.30
N LYS A 159 -19.90 11.47 -4.32
CA LYS A 159 -20.61 12.49 -3.54
C LYS A 159 -20.74 12.13 -2.06
N MET A 160 -20.42 10.89 -1.70
CA MET A 160 -20.55 10.39 -0.34
C MET A 160 -19.34 10.78 0.50
N ASP A 161 -19.58 11.17 1.76
CA ASP A 161 -18.52 11.45 2.72
C ASP A 161 -17.62 10.20 2.93
N PRO A 162 -16.29 10.37 3.02
CA PRO A 162 -15.35 9.26 3.22
C PRO A 162 -15.64 8.38 4.44
N ALA A 163 -16.13 8.94 5.55
CA ALA A 163 -16.48 8.14 6.73
C ALA A 163 -17.66 7.20 6.43
N ARG A 164 -18.63 7.66 5.64
CA ARG A 164 -19.77 6.85 5.22
C ARG A 164 -19.39 5.81 4.17
N GLN A 165 -18.46 6.14 3.27
CA GLN A 165 -17.86 5.15 2.36
C GLN A 165 -17.21 4.01 3.15
N GLU A 166 -16.40 4.34 4.16
CA GLU A 166 -15.73 3.35 5.02
C GLU A 166 -16.73 2.52 5.84
N GLU A 167 -17.80 3.13 6.34
CA GLU A 167 -18.90 2.42 7.01
C GLU A 167 -19.51 1.35 6.08
N ILE A 168 -19.81 1.70 4.83
CA ILE A 168 -20.41 0.77 3.85
C ILE A 168 -19.44 -0.37 3.52
N ILE A 169 -18.16 -0.07 3.32
CA ILE A 169 -17.12 -1.08 3.09
C ILE A 169 -17.04 -2.03 4.29
N THR A 170 -17.05 -1.48 5.50
CA THR A 170 -17.01 -2.25 6.75
C THR A 170 -18.24 -3.13 6.91
N LEU A 171 -19.44 -2.60 6.67
CA LEU A 171 -20.68 -3.36 6.71
C LEU A 171 -20.66 -4.54 5.74
N TYR A 172 -20.21 -4.34 4.50
CA TYR A 172 -20.12 -5.42 3.53
C TYR A 172 -19.09 -6.48 3.95
N LYS A 173 -17.90 -6.06 4.41
CA LYS A 173 -16.85 -6.98 4.88
C LYS A 173 -17.31 -7.79 6.08
N SER A 174 -17.99 -7.16 7.04
CA SER A 174 -18.57 -7.82 8.22
C SER A 174 -19.68 -8.79 7.83
N TRP A 175 -20.59 -8.40 6.94
CA TRP A 175 -21.61 -9.28 6.39
C TRP A 175 -20.97 -10.51 5.73
N LYS A 176 -19.97 -10.33 4.86
CA LYS A 176 -19.25 -11.43 4.22
C LYS A 176 -18.47 -12.32 5.20
N GLY A 177 -17.94 -11.73 6.27
CA GLY A 177 -17.19 -12.42 7.32
C GLY A 177 -18.07 -13.12 8.35
N ALA A 178 -19.37 -12.82 8.40
CA ALA A 178 -20.33 -13.50 9.24
C ALA A 178 -20.42 -14.95 8.76
N LYS A 179 -19.86 -15.88 9.54
CA LYS A 179 -20.02 -17.31 9.29
C LYS A 179 -21.51 -17.64 9.40
N SER A 180 -22.08 -18.21 8.35
CA SER A 180 -23.42 -18.81 8.43
C SER A 180 -23.43 -19.79 9.60
N PRO A 181 -24.41 -19.75 10.51
CA PRO A 181 -24.62 -20.87 11.42
C PRO A 181 -24.81 -22.11 10.54
N ALA A 182 -24.03 -23.15 10.83
CA ALA A 182 -24.16 -24.44 10.14
C ALA A 182 -25.61 -24.92 10.35
N LYS A 183 -26.32 -25.17 9.25
CA LYS A 183 -27.60 -25.90 9.28
C LYS A 183 -27.33 -27.38 9.41
#